data_AF-A0A936XNI1-F1
#
_entry.id   AF-A0A936XNI1-F1
#
_cell.length_a   1.000
_cell.length_b   1.000
_cell.length_c   1.000
_cell.angle_alpha   90.00
_cell.angle_beta   90.00
_cell.angle_gamma   90.00
#
_symmetry.space_group_name_H-M   'P 1'
#
loop_
_entity.id
_entity.type
_entity.pdbx_description
1 polymer ?
#
loop_
_entity_poly.entity_id
_entity_poly.type
_entity_poly.pdbx_seq_one_letter_code
_entity_poly.pdbx_strand_id
1 'polypeptide(L)' 'MIKPEADATYLIELCSGEQRRWRFLGQDRQGAAWWHDLETSLEFNEGSLMYAWSIVERLETFDPAGPEQ' A
#
# COMPACT_ATOMS: atom_id res chain seq x y z
N MET A 1 3.46 15.05 1.44
CA MET A 1 2.46 14.03 1.06
C MET A 1 3.15 13.04 0.15
N ILE A 2 3.25 11.78 0.56
CA ILE A 2 3.74 10.70 -0.30
C ILE A 2 2.64 10.40 -1.31
N LYS A 3 2.95 10.48 -2.60
CA LYS A 3 2.02 10.05 -3.66
C LYS A 3 2.28 8.56 -3.90
N PRO A 4 1.34 7.67 -3.58
CA PRO A 4 1.54 6.25 -3.82
C PRO A 4 1.57 5.97 -5.33
N GLU A 5 2.49 5.12 -5.74
CA GLU A 5 2.71 4.69 -7.12
C GLU A 5 2.13 3.28 -7.29
N ALA A 6 1.46 3.04 -8.41
CA ALA A 6 0.83 1.74 -8.66
C ALA A 6 1.89 0.62 -8.64
N ASP A 7 1.50 -0.52 -8.08
CA ASP A 7 2.34 -1.71 -7.84
C ASP A 7 3.45 -1.55 -6.79
N ALA A 8 3.63 -0.35 -6.21
CA ALA A 8 4.59 -0.15 -5.13
C ALA A 8 4.03 -0.59 -3.76
N THR A 9 4.91 -1.10 -2.92
CA THR A 9 4.57 -1.53 -1.55
C THR A 9 4.91 -0.43 -0.55
N TYR A 10 4.05 -0.24 0.44
CA TYR A 10 4.21 0.78 1.47
C TYR A 10 4.03 0.17 2.85
N LEU A 11 4.79 0.70 3.81
CA LEU A 11 4.58 0.43 5.22
C LEU A 11 3.52 1.42 5.72
N ILE A 12 2.45 0.87 6.27
CA ILE A 12 1.29 1.60 6.74
C ILE A 12 1.19 1.43 8.25
N GLU A 13 1.02 2.53 8.96
CA GLU A 13 0.75 2.50 10.40
C GLU A 13 -0.74 2.80 10.62
N LEU A 14 -1.40 1.87 11.30
CA LEU A 14 -2.76 2.05 11.77
C LEU A 14 -2.77 2.92 13.02
N CYS A 15 -3.91 3.56 13.32
CA CYS A 15 -4.06 4.37 14.53
C CYS A 15 -3.85 3.59 15.84
N SER A 16 -3.86 2.25 15.80
CA SER A 16 -3.51 1.38 16.92
C SER A 16 -2.00 1.24 17.17
N GLY A 17 -1.15 1.75 16.26
CA GLY A 17 0.29 1.52 16.24
C GLY A 17 0.70 0.23 15.55
N GLU A 18 -0.25 -0.53 14.98
CA GLU A 18 0.06 -1.71 14.19
C GLU A 18 0.58 -1.31 12.81
N GLN A 19 1.70 -1.92 12.40
CA GLN A 19 2.32 -1.68 11.10
C GLN A 19 1.98 -2.80 10.13
N ARG A 20 1.51 -2.43 8.94
CA ARG A 20 1.12 -3.36 7.88
C ARG A 20 1.75 -3.02 6.55
N ARG A 21 1.89 -4.03 5.71
CA ARG A 21 2.50 -3.91 4.38
C ARG A 21 1.40 -3.94 3.34
N TRP A 22 1.13 -2.80 2.73
CA TRP A 22 0.08 -2.67 1.72
C TRP A 22 0.70 -2.32 0.37
N ARG A 23 0.31 -3.06 -0.67
CA ARG A 23 0.64 -2.71 -2.05
C ARG A 23 -0.42 -1.77 -2.60
N PHE A 24 0.01 -0.69 -3.23
CA PHE A 24 -0.92 0.22 -3.88
C PHE A 24 -1.33 -0.32 -5.26
N LEU A 25 -2.62 -0.52 -5.47
CA LEU A 25 -3.15 -1.03 -6.75
C LEU A 25 -3.49 0.09 -7.74
N GLY A 26 -3.55 1.35 -7.28
CA GLY A 26 -3.98 2.49 -8.07
C GLY A 26 -5.30 3.09 -7.57
N GLN A 27 -5.87 3.98 -8.36
CA GLN A 27 -7.19 4.56 -8.08
C GLN A 27 -8.24 3.97 -9.01
N ASP A 28 -9.44 3.70 -8.48
CA ASP A 28 -10.58 3.31 -9.31
C ASP A 28 -11.15 4.52 -10.10
N ARG A 29 -12.09 4.27 -11.02
CA ARG A 29 -12.80 5.31 -11.78
C ARG A 29 -13.43 6.41 -10.93
N GLN A 30 -13.75 6.13 -9.67
CA GLN A 30 -14.28 7.11 -8.72
C GLN A 30 -13.21 7.91 -7.98
N GLY A 31 -11.92 7.66 -8.25
CA GLY A 31 -10.78 8.30 -7.59
C GLY A 31 -10.40 7.71 -6.23
N ALA A 32 -11.11 6.67 -5.78
CA ALA A 32 -10.79 5.97 -4.53
C ALA A 32 -9.49 5.18 -4.68
N ALA A 33 -8.56 5.33 -3.73
CA ALA A 33 -7.30 4.60 -3.75
C ALA A 33 -7.50 3.16 -3.25
N TRP A 34 -6.97 2.20 -4.01
CA TRP A 34 -7.04 0.77 -3.75
C TRP A 34 -5.71 0.23 -3.27
N TRP A 35 -5.81 -0.67 -2.31
CA TRP A 35 -4.70 -1.25 -1.59
C TRP A 35 -4.90 -2.75 -1.45
N HIS A 36 -3.79 -3.48 -1.46
CA HIS A 36 -3.75 -4.91 -1.24
C HIS A 36 -2.93 -5.19 0.02
N ASP A 37 -3.56 -5.72 1.06
CA ASP A 37 -2.90 -6.12 2.30
C ASP A 37 -2.09 -7.39 2.04
N LEU A 38 -0.76 -7.30 2.13
CA LEU A 38 0.12 -8.45 1.87
C LEU A 38 0.11 -9.48 3.00
N GLU A 39 -0.41 -9.16 4.18
CA GLU A 39 -0.46 -10.08 5.32
C GLU A 39 -1.71 -10.96 5.28
N THR A 40 -2.83 -10.40 4.83
CA THR A 40 -4.13 -11.09 4.72
C THR A 40 -4.50 -11.44 3.29
N SER A 41 -3.76 -10.94 2.30
CA SER A 41 -4.05 -11.05 0.87
C SER A 41 -5.41 -10.47 0.46
N LEU A 42 -5.91 -9.50 1.22
CA LEU A 42 -7.20 -8.86 0.97
C LEU A 42 -7.02 -7.52 0.27
N GLU A 43 -7.88 -7.27 -0.72
CA GLU A 43 -7.96 -5.99 -1.42
C GLU A 43 -9.05 -5.12 -0.78
N PHE A 44 -8.73 -3.86 -0.56
CA PHE A 44 -9.66 -2.88 -0.01
C PHE A 44 -9.37 -1.49 -0.57
N ASN A 45 -10.32 -0.59 -0.41
CA ASN A 45 -10.15 0.81 -0.74
C ASN A 45 -10.28 1.68 0.52
N GLU A 46 -9.90 2.95 0.39
CA GLU A 46 -10.01 3.96 1.45
C GLU A 46 -11.40 4.03 2.11
N GLY A 47 -12.48 3.83 1.36
CA GLY A 47 -13.85 3.88 1.88
C GLY A 47 -14.30 2.62 2.61
N SER A 48 -13.58 1.51 2.46
CA SER A 48 -13.88 0.25 3.16
C SER A 48 -13.16 0.12 4.50
N LEU A 49 -12.12 0.94 4.76
CA LEU A 49 -11.42 0.92 6.03
C LEU A 49 -12.16 1.76 7.08
N MET A 50 -12.54 1.12 8.19
CA MET A 50 -13.22 1.79 9.31
C MET A 50 -12.26 2.48 10.29
N TYR A 51 -10.95 2.45 10.03
CA TYR A 51 -9.91 2.98 10.91
C TYR A 51 -9.01 3.98 10.19
N ALA A 52 -8.44 4.92 10.93
CA ALA A 52 -7.44 5.85 10.40
C ALA A 52 -6.09 5.15 10.24
N TRP A 53 -5.39 5.47 9.15
CA TRP A 53 -4.10 4.91 8.80
C TRP A 53 -3.23 5.96 8.10
N SER A 54 -1.92 5.73 8.04
CA SER A 54 -0.99 6.63 7.37
C SER A 54 0.18 5.88 6.75
N ILE A 55 0.67 6.37 5.61
CA ILE A 55 1.86 5.83 4.96
C ILE A 55 3.08 6.29 5.76
N VAL A 56 3.82 5.33 6.33
CA VAL A 56 5.07 5.55 7.06
C VAL A 56 6.22 5.73 6.06
N GLU A 57 6.40 4.75 5.17
CA GLU A 57 7.47 4.73 4.19
C GLU A 57 7.10 3.90 2.96
N ARG A 58 7.82 4.12 1.85
CA ARG A 58 7.77 3.24 0.69
C ARG A 58 8.73 2.09 0.94
N LEU A 59 8.20 0.88 0.88
CA LEU A 59 9.02 -0.32 0.83
C LEU A 59 9.43 -0.50 -0.63
N GLU A 60 10.71 -0.25 -0.92
CA GLU A 60 11.27 -0.64 -2.21
C GLU A 60 11.00 -2.13 -2.39
N THR A 61 10.17 -2.46 -3.38
CA THR A 61 10.05 -3.84 -3.82
C THR A 61 11.40 -4.13 -4.42
N PHE A 62 12.25 -4.83 -3.64
CA PHE A 62 13.46 -5.42 -4.16
C PHE A 62 13.01 -6.44 -5.21
N ASP A 63 12.85 -5.99 -6.45
CA ASP A 63 12.86 -6.88 -7.59
C ASP A 63 14.25 -7.51 -7.63
N PRO A 64 14.40 -8.82 -7.33
CA PRO A 64 15.70 -9.48 -7.43
C PRO A 64 16.19 -9.59 -8.88
N ALA A 65 15.38 -9.14 -9.86
CA ALA A 65 15.80 -8.93 -11.24
C ALA A 65 16.63 -7.65 -11.36
N GLY A 66 17.79 -7.63 -10.71
CA GLY A 66 18.85 -6.71 -11.11
C GLY A 66 19.19 -6.95 -12.60
N PRO A 67 19.63 -5.92 -13.34
CA PRO A 67 20.02 -6.11 -14.73
C PRO A 67 21.15 -7.14 -14.79
N GLU A 68 20.87 -8.29 -15.40
CA GLU A 68 21.90 -9.20 -15.87
C GLU A 68 22.79 -8.40 -16.83
N GLN A 69 24.01 -8.07 -16.39
CA GLN A 69 25.07 -7.42 -17.18
C GLN A 69 25.98 -8.48 -17.77
#